data_AF-A0A671UB92-F1
#
_entry.id   AF-A0A671UB92-F1
#
_cell.length_a   1.000
_cell.length_b   1.000
_cell.length_c   1.000
_cell.angle_alpha   90.00
_cell.angle_beta   90.00
_cell.angle_gamma   90.00
#
_symmetry.space_group_name_H-M   'P 1'
#
loop_
_entity.id
_entity.type
_entity.pdbx_description
1 polymer ?
#
loop_
_entity_poly.entity_id
_entity_poly.type
_entity_poly.pdbx_seq_one_letter_code
_entity_poly.pdbx_strand_id
1 'polypeptide(L)'
;MRRTYCDDDILSTLPLTDQQKAAYAEVTKAFGEHFVGKHNMIYERAKFNSRQQLQGESAENFITDVHKLAEHCKFGALKDEMIRDRIVVWQKL
;
A
#
# COMPACT_ATOMS: atom_id res chain seq x y z
N MET A 1 7.66 -12.93 -0.61
CA MET A 1 7.77 -13.68 -1.87
C MET A 1 7.38 -12.77 -3.02
N ARG A 2 8.33 -12.14 -3.72
CA ARG A 2 8.06 -11.54 -5.04
C ARG A 2 8.14 -12.68 -6.06
N ARG A 3 7.02 -13.07 -6.66
CA ARG A 3 7.07 -13.91 -7.87
C ARG A 3 7.56 -13.01 -9.00
N THR A 4 8.73 -13.31 -9.55
CA THR A 4 9.21 -12.72 -10.80
C THR A 4 8.47 -13.42 -11.94
N TYR A 5 7.39 -12.82 -12.41
CA TYR A 5 6.71 -13.24 -13.64
C TYR A 5 7.37 -12.54 -14.82
N CYS A 6 7.48 -13.21 -15.96
CA CYS A 6 7.88 -12.57 -17.21
C CYS A 6 6.77 -11.59 -17.64
N ASP A 7 7.15 -10.44 -18.20
CA ASP A 7 6.17 -9.40 -18.56
C ASP A 7 5.13 -9.91 -19.60
N ASP A 8 5.56 -10.81 -20.50
CA ASP A 8 4.68 -11.48 -21.47
C ASP A 8 3.62 -12.37 -20.81
N ASP A 9 3.98 -13.09 -19.73
CA ASP A 9 3.06 -13.94 -19.00
C ASP A 9 1.95 -13.09 -18.38
N ILE A 10 2.29 -11.92 -17.86
CA ILE A 10 1.33 -11.01 -17.23
C ILE A 10 0.39 -10.42 -18.28
N LEU A 11 0.93 -9.90 -19.39
CA LEU A 11 0.13 -9.36 -20.48
C LEU A 11 -0.89 -10.37 -21.04
N SER A 12 -0.53 -11.66 -21.05
CA SER A 12 -1.44 -12.74 -21.48
C SER A 12 -2.66 -12.91 -20.55
N THR A 13 -2.50 -12.61 -19.26
CA THR A 13 -3.56 -12.75 -18.24
C THR A 13 -4.48 -11.54 -18.13
N LEU A 14 -4.11 -10.39 -18.72
CA LEU A 14 -4.91 -9.17 -18.65
C LEU A 14 -6.17 -9.30 -19.53
N PRO A 15 -7.33 -8.75 -19.08
CA PRO A 15 -8.59 -8.79 -19.83
C PRO A 15 -8.59 -7.76 -20.98
N LEU A 16 -7.63 -7.86 -21.89
CA LEU A 16 -7.48 -7.03 -23.08
C LEU A 16 -7.75 -7.84 -24.34
N THR A 17 -8.44 -7.23 -25.30
CA THR A 17 -8.56 -7.78 -26.66
C THR A 17 -7.23 -7.68 -27.42
N ASP A 18 -7.05 -8.44 -28.50
CA ASP A 18 -5.82 -8.39 -29.31
C ASP A 18 -5.56 -7.00 -29.89
N GLN A 19 -6.62 -6.27 -30.25
CA GLN A 19 -6.51 -4.88 -30.70
C GLN A 19 -6.01 -3.95 -29.58
N GLN A 20 -6.45 -4.17 -28.34
CA GLN A 20 -5.99 -3.40 -27.18
C GLN A 20 -4.55 -3.76 -26.78
N LYS A 21 -4.14 -5.03 -26.93
CA LYS A 21 -2.75 -5.46 -26.70
C LYS A 21 -1.77 -4.81 -27.68
N ALA A 22 -2.22 -4.46 -28.89
CA ALA A 22 -1.43 -3.70 -29.85
C ALA A 22 -1.37 -2.18 -29.54
N ALA A 23 -2.22 -1.68 -28.65
CA ALA A 23 -2.27 -0.27 -28.27
C ALA A 23 -1.44 -0.01 -26.99
N TYR A 24 -0.31 0.67 -27.14
CA TYR A 24 0.60 1.00 -26.04
C TYR A 24 -0.10 1.65 -24.83
N ALA A 25 -1.04 2.56 -25.07
CA ALA A 25 -1.78 3.25 -24.02
C ALA A 25 -2.68 2.31 -23.20
N GLU A 26 -3.35 1.36 -23.87
CA GLU A 26 -4.24 0.39 -23.22
C GLU A 26 -3.44 -0.63 -22.41
N VAL A 27 -2.32 -1.11 -22.96
CA VAL A 27 -1.39 -2.00 -22.26
C VAL A 27 -0.82 -1.30 -21.02
N THR A 28 -0.31 -0.07 -21.16
CA THR A 28 0.25 0.69 -20.04
C THR A 28 -0.78 0.94 -18.95
N LYS A 29 -2.02 1.28 -19.33
CA LYS A 29 -3.13 1.44 -18.39
C LYS A 29 -3.44 0.13 -17.66
N ALA A 30 -3.54 -0.99 -18.37
CA ALA A 30 -3.86 -2.28 -17.78
C ALA A 30 -2.75 -2.82 -16.88
N PHE A 31 -1.47 -2.64 -17.27
CA PHE A 31 -0.33 -2.91 -16.40
C PHE A 31 -0.33 -2.02 -15.16
N GLY A 32 -0.65 -0.73 -15.34
CA GLY A 32 -0.91 0.18 -14.23
C GLY A 32 -1.97 -0.36 -13.30
N GLU A 33 -3.17 -0.68 -13.80
CA GLU A 33 -4.26 -1.23 -12.99
C GLU A 33 -3.93 -2.59 -12.35
N HIS A 34 -3.12 -3.42 -12.99
CA HIS A 34 -2.72 -4.75 -12.49
C HIS A 34 -1.66 -4.66 -11.39
N PHE A 35 -0.61 -3.87 -11.58
CA PHE A 35 0.53 -3.75 -10.66
C PHE A 35 0.35 -2.66 -9.61
N VAL A 36 -0.27 -1.54 -9.98
CA VAL A 36 -0.79 -0.55 -9.03
C VAL A 36 -2.08 -1.07 -8.36
N GLY A 37 -2.66 -2.15 -8.93
CA GLY A 37 -3.46 -3.18 -8.25
C GLY A 37 -4.18 -2.70 -7.00
N LYS A 38 -5.34 -2.04 -7.17
CA LYS A 38 -6.28 -1.58 -6.13
C LYS A 38 -5.58 -1.37 -4.79
N HIS A 39 -4.99 -0.19 -4.57
CA HIS A 39 -4.55 0.32 -3.26
C HIS A 39 -5.07 -0.54 -2.11
N ASN A 40 -4.28 -1.52 -1.68
CA ASN A 40 -4.80 -2.62 -0.86
C ASN A 40 -4.97 -2.10 0.56
N MET A 41 -6.14 -1.53 0.81
CA MET A 41 -6.47 -0.88 2.08
C MET A 41 -6.28 -1.84 3.26
N ILE A 42 -6.52 -3.14 3.08
CA ILE A 42 -6.32 -4.14 4.13
C ILE A 42 -4.82 -4.28 4.43
N TYR A 43 -3.98 -4.36 3.40
CA TYR A 43 -2.53 -4.41 3.56
C TYR A 43 -1.98 -3.14 4.24
N GLU A 44 -2.38 -1.96 3.78
CA GLU A 44 -1.92 -0.68 4.35
C GLU A 44 -2.33 -0.54 5.82
N ARG A 45 -3.59 -0.88 6.15
CA ARG A 45 -4.07 -0.88 7.54
C ARG A 45 -3.36 -1.92 8.39
N ALA A 46 -3.05 -3.10 7.85
CA ALA A 46 -2.25 -4.10 8.55
C ALA A 46 -0.84 -3.59 8.84
N LYS A 47 -0.19 -2.94 7.87
CA LYS A 47 1.13 -2.32 8.02
C LYS A 47 1.14 -1.17 9.03
N PHE A 48 0.10 -0.34 9.02
CA PHE A 48 -0.10 0.70 10.03
C PHE A 48 -0.26 0.10 11.43
N ASN A 49 -1.12 -0.91 11.57
CA ASN A 49 -1.41 -1.53 12.86
C ASN A 49 -0.26 -2.39 13.41
N SER A 50 0.61 -2.92 12.54
CA SER A 50 1.81 -3.67 12.94
C SER A 50 3.01 -2.78 13.27
N ARG A 51 2.94 -1.47 12.99
CA ARG A 51 4.04 -0.54 13.29
C ARG A 51 4.22 -0.41 14.81
N GLN A 52 5.43 -0.72 15.26
CA GLN A 52 5.89 -0.59 16.64
C GLN A 52 7.22 0.17 16.66
N GLN A 53 7.48 0.97 17.69
CA GLN A 53 8.75 1.68 17.83
C GLN A 53 9.88 0.68 18.02
N LEU A 54 10.97 0.86 17.26
CA LEU A 54 12.13 -0.01 17.35
C LEU A 54 13.00 0.38 18.55
N GLN A 55 13.80 -0.56 19.04
CA GLN A 55 14.78 -0.26 20.08
C GLN A 55 15.77 0.81 19.58
N GLY A 56 15.89 1.91 20.34
CA GLY A 56 16.76 3.03 19.98
C GLY A 56 16.20 3.98 18.92
N GLU A 57 14.99 3.73 18.41
CA GLU A 57 14.28 4.69 17.57
C GLU A 57 13.80 5.87 18.40
N SER A 58 13.89 7.10 17.87
CA SER A 58 13.33 8.28 18.53
C SER A 58 11.80 8.30 18.41
N ALA A 59 11.12 8.84 19.41
CA ALA A 59 9.67 9.01 19.38
C ALA A 59 9.22 9.83 18.15
N GLU A 60 9.99 10.85 17.77
CA GLU A 60 9.71 11.71 16.61
C GLU A 60 9.71 10.93 15.30
N ASN A 61 10.68 10.03 15.10
CA ASN A 61 10.76 9.18 13.91
C ASN A 61 9.59 8.19 13.86
N PHE A 62 9.27 7.56 14.99
CA PHE A 62 8.12 6.67 15.10
C PHE A 62 6.81 7.38 14.76
N ILE A 63 6.56 8.54 15.38
CA ILE A 63 5.35 9.34 15.14
C ILE A 63 5.26 9.74 13.66
N THR A 64 6.37 10.23 13.09
CA THR A 64 6.44 10.61 11.68
C THR A 64 6.08 9.46 10.76
N ASP A 65 6.58 8.26 11.02
CA ASP A 65 6.26 7.07 10.23
C ASP A 65 4.80 6.63 10.38
N VAL A 66 4.23 6.70 11.59
CA VAL A 66 2.81 6.41 11.82
C VAL A 66 1.93 7.36 10.98
N HIS A 67 2.26 8.65 10.94
CA HIS A 67 1.57 9.62 10.08
C HIS A 67 1.67 9.25 8.60
N LYS A 68 2.87 8.93 8.10
CA LYS A 68 3.08 8.51 6.70
C LYS A 68 2.26 7.28 6.34
N LEU A 69 2.22 6.27 7.21
CA LEU A 69 1.45 5.04 6.97
C LEU A 69 -0.07 5.31 6.94
N ALA A 70 -0.56 6.23 7.77
CA ALA A 70 -1.98 6.57 7.81
C ALA A 70 -2.50 7.21 6.50
N GLU A 71 -1.66 7.91 5.73
CA GLU A 71 -2.01 8.46 4.41
C GLU A 71 -2.54 7.38 3.45
N HIS A 72 -1.96 6.19 3.56
CA HIS A 72 -2.30 5.05 2.72
C HIS A 72 -3.42 4.20 3.34
N CYS A 73 -4.00 4.55 4.48
CA CYS A 73 -5.01 3.68 5.13
C CYS A 73 -6.46 4.00 4.74
N LYS A 74 -6.70 5.13 4.04
CA LYS A 74 -8.04 5.63 3.70
C LYS A 74 -8.97 5.65 4.93
N PHE A 75 -8.51 6.20 6.05
CA PHE A 75 -9.30 6.30 7.27
C PHE A 75 -10.40 7.37 7.21
N GLY A 76 -10.33 8.30 6.24
CA GLY A 76 -11.29 9.39 6.13
C GLY A 76 -11.27 10.27 7.38
N ALA A 77 -12.44 10.60 7.92
CA ALA A 77 -12.59 11.44 9.10
C ALA A 77 -11.91 10.88 10.37
N LEU A 78 -11.69 9.57 10.43
CA LEU A 78 -11.11 8.90 11.60
C LEU A 78 -9.57 8.93 11.61
N LYS A 79 -8.92 9.54 10.62
CA LYS A 79 -7.45 9.46 10.46
C LYS A 79 -6.70 9.92 11.71
N ASP A 80 -7.07 11.06 12.28
CA ASP A 80 -6.39 11.61 13.46
C ASP A 80 -6.65 10.80 14.73
N GLU A 81 -7.83 10.18 14.84
CA GLU A 81 -8.14 9.24 15.92
C GLU A 81 -7.29 7.97 15.81
N MET A 82 -7.21 7.37 14.62
CA MET A 82 -6.41 6.17 14.40
C MET A 82 -4.93 6.40 14.68
N ILE A 83 -4.38 7.56 14.29
CA ILE A 83 -2.99 7.94 14.57
C ILE A 83 -2.77 8.05 16.09
N ARG A 84 -3.65 8.77 16.80
CA ARG A 84 -3.55 8.91 18.26
C ARG A 84 -3.62 7.56 18.97
N ASP A 85 -4.58 6.72 18.59
CA ASP A 85 -4.72 5.39 19.17
C ASP A 85 -3.46 4.55 18.94
N ARG A 86 -2.88 4.61 17.74
CA ARG A 86 -1.67 3.86 17.42
C ARG A 86 -0.46 4.32 18.24
N ILE A 87 -0.32 5.62 18.49
CA ILE A 87 0.74 6.20 19.32
C ILE A 87 0.53 5.83 20.81
N VAL A 88 -0.70 5.92 21.32
CA VAL A 88 -1.01 5.62 22.73
C VAL A 88 -0.83 4.13 23.04
N VAL A 89 -1.24 3.23 22.14
CA VAL A 89 -1.03 1.79 22.34
C VAL A 89 0.47 1.44 22.38
N TRP A 90 1.33 2.20 21.68
CA TRP A 90 2.78 2.03 21.84
C TRP A 90 3.25 2.43 23.25
N GLN A 91 2.81 3.57 23.80
CA GLN A 91 3.25 4.04 25.12
C GLN A 91 2.90 3.10 26.29
N LYS A 92 2.04 2.11 26.07
CA LYS A 92 1.53 1.20 27.11
C LYS A 92 2.21 -0.18 27.12
N LEU A 93 3.22 -0.43 26.28
CA LEU A 93 4.02 -1.65 26.24
C LEU A 93 5.50 -1.32 26.34
#